data_AF-A0A1V6RAN8-F1
#
_entry.id   AF-A0A1V6RAN8-F1
#
_cell.length_a   1.000
_cell.length_b   1.000
_cell.length_c   1.000
_cell.angle_alpha   90.00
_cell.angle_beta   90.00
_cell.angle_gamma   90.00
#
_symmetry.space_group_name_H-M   'P 1'
#
loop_
_entity.id
_entity.type
_entity.pdbx_description
1 polymer ?
#
loop_
_entity_poly.entity_id
_entity_poly.type
_entity_poly.pdbx_seq_one_letter_code
_entity_poly.pdbx_strand_id
1 'polypeptide(L)'
;MRKFKLHLPYVLLLSFGTAIAATTGYESVCDQLHGKGHEVDSTVYTFHCGLSFLDWGSGHRLHPQQTATAGECARVCTTDDTCTGVVWVPSANQCFINPSHNLQTIYASGTVAMTKGAPEQPPDGPTPIETCEKERQDLQEEYNALEIAHQVLIEAKETCDATLSTCNGQVTQCDGDLNTCNAKATTCDGDLKTCNDKKDPRRWGRPTTSTCHSAGQNSSIRKKGQWKIACGGWSQYVGNGNANNFITTHQVTDIDECMKICDETSGCINALTANFIPGKNRCQLYKRGTKNPNDKFCHGGRCGYVKHHNFDMASKANDHMW
;
A
#
# COMPACT_ATOMS: atom_id res chain seq x y z
N MET A 1 34.57 -48.89 30.27
CA MET A 1 35.22 -47.86 31.12
C MET A 1 36.45 -47.32 30.39
N ARG A 2 36.35 -46.16 29.73
CA ARG A 2 37.48 -45.50 29.05
C ARG A 2 37.90 -44.29 29.88
N LYS A 3 39.16 -44.26 30.31
CA LYS A 3 39.76 -43.14 31.07
C LYS A 3 40.25 -42.09 30.07
N PHE A 4 39.69 -40.88 30.12
CA PHE A 4 40.25 -39.70 29.45
C PHE A 4 41.16 -38.96 30.43
N LYS A 5 42.45 -38.84 30.08
CA LYS A 5 43.39 -37.91 30.72
C LYS A 5 43.36 -36.61 29.91
N LEU A 6 42.85 -35.53 30.50
CA LEU A 6 43.10 -34.17 30.00
C LEU A 6 44.40 -33.65 30.62
N HIS A 7 45.36 -33.29 29.77
CA HIS A 7 46.50 -32.46 30.13
C HIS A 7 46.11 -30.99 29.94
N LEU A 8 46.08 -30.21 31.03
CA LEU A 8 46.09 -28.76 30.96
C LEU A 8 47.52 -28.26 30.69
N PRO A 9 47.75 -27.36 29.72
CA PRO A 9 49.01 -26.65 29.63
C PRO A 9 49.03 -25.48 30.63
N TYR A 10 50.14 -25.42 31.37
CA TYR A 10 50.57 -24.29 32.20
C TYR A 10 50.58 -23.01 31.37
N VAL A 11 49.76 -22.02 31.76
CA VAL A 11 49.84 -20.65 31.24
C VAL A 11 50.66 -19.83 32.25
N LEU A 12 51.85 -19.41 31.82
CA LEU A 12 52.73 -18.49 32.51
C LEU A 12 52.07 -17.10 32.57
N LEU A 13 51.66 -16.67 33.76
CA LEU A 13 51.26 -15.29 34.06
C LEU A 13 52.52 -14.42 34.17
N LEU A 14 52.81 -13.64 33.12
CA LEU A 14 53.76 -12.53 33.17
C LEU A 14 53.04 -11.30 33.72
N SER A 15 53.34 -10.95 34.96
CA SER A 15 52.89 -9.71 35.61
C SER A 15 53.70 -8.52 35.06
N PHE A 16 53.19 -7.88 34.01
CA PHE A 16 53.58 -6.52 33.65
C PHE A 16 52.89 -5.57 34.63
N GLY A 17 53.67 -4.94 35.51
CA GLY A 17 53.21 -3.83 36.33
C GLY A 17 52.99 -2.61 35.46
N THR A 18 51.79 -2.46 34.91
CA THR A 18 51.32 -1.19 34.38
C THR A 18 50.94 -0.30 35.56
N ALA A 19 51.49 0.91 35.61
CA ALA A 19 50.96 1.96 36.45
C ALA A 19 49.54 2.28 35.95
N ILE A 20 48.53 1.68 36.57
CA ILE A 20 47.12 2.06 36.38
C ILE A 20 46.96 3.39 37.12
N ALA A 21 47.27 4.47 36.42
CA ALA A 21 46.90 5.81 36.87
C ALA A 21 45.37 5.87 36.98
N ALA A 22 44.88 6.53 38.03
CA ALA A 22 43.49 6.59 38.48
C ALA A 22 42.47 7.18 37.46
N THR A 23 42.28 6.55 36.31
CA THR A 23 41.24 6.86 35.31
C THR A 23 39.89 6.21 35.63
N THR A 24 39.83 5.36 36.66
CA THR A 24 38.71 4.44 36.92
C THR A 24 37.37 5.12 37.26
N GLY A 25 37.36 6.42 37.53
CA GLY A 25 36.13 7.15 37.84
C GLY A 25 35.54 7.97 36.68
N TYR A 26 36.34 8.35 35.68
CA TYR A 26 35.83 9.18 34.57
C TYR A 26 35.02 8.35 33.60
N GLU A 27 35.60 7.27 33.08
CA GLU A 27 34.95 6.40 32.07
C GLU A 27 33.65 5.80 32.62
N SER A 28 33.65 5.35 33.88
CA SER A 28 32.45 4.79 34.52
C SER A 28 31.29 5.77 34.60
N VAL A 29 31.58 7.05 34.85
CA VAL A 29 30.56 8.11 34.91
C VAL A 29 30.09 8.45 33.50
N CYS A 30 31.01 8.58 32.55
CA CYS A 30 30.70 9.07 31.22
C CYS A 30 29.96 8.06 30.35
N ASP A 31 30.28 6.77 30.45
CA ASP A 31 29.58 5.73 29.69
C ASP A 31 28.11 5.60 30.12
N GLN A 32 27.84 5.86 31.40
CA GLN A 32 26.52 5.62 31.99
C GLN A 32 25.63 6.86 31.98
N LEU A 33 26.19 8.01 32.36
CA LEU A 33 25.44 9.20 32.76
C LEU A 33 25.52 10.37 31.78
N HIS A 34 26.39 10.33 30.76
CA HIS A 34 26.51 11.45 29.83
C HIS A 34 25.18 11.82 29.18
N GLY A 35 24.76 13.08 29.33
CA GLY A 35 23.50 13.63 28.81
C GLY A 35 22.25 13.18 29.57
N LYS A 36 22.38 12.43 30.66
CA LYS A 36 21.27 11.94 31.47
C LYS A 36 21.21 12.65 32.82
N GLY A 37 19.99 12.78 33.35
CA GLY A 37 19.75 13.16 34.74
C GLY A 37 20.09 12.01 35.67
N HIS A 38 20.78 12.30 36.77
CA HIS A 38 21.06 11.35 37.85
C HIS A 38 20.81 12.01 39.20
N GLU A 39 20.04 11.35 40.05
CA GLU A 39 19.67 11.87 41.36
C GLU A 39 20.82 11.70 42.37
N VAL A 40 21.22 12.82 42.99
CA VAL A 40 22.18 12.88 44.08
C VAL A 40 21.53 13.63 45.24
N ASP A 41 21.23 12.90 46.33
CA ASP A 41 20.58 13.43 47.53
C ASP A 41 19.30 14.24 47.19
N SER A 42 18.40 13.64 46.40
CA SER A 42 17.14 14.23 45.94
C SER A 42 17.27 15.46 45.02
N THR A 43 18.46 15.71 44.49
CA THR A 43 18.71 16.70 43.44
C THR A 43 19.13 16.00 42.15
N VAL A 44 18.42 16.24 41.05
CA VAL A 44 18.78 15.68 39.75
C VAL A 44 19.90 16.52 39.13
N TYR A 45 21.00 15.87 38.73
CA TYR A 45 22.09 16.50 37.99
C TYR A 45 22.19 15.95 36.58
N THR A 46 22.41 16.82 35.60
CA THR A 46 22.73 16.40 34.23
C THR A 46 24.25 16.36 34.06
N PHE A 47 24.79 15.21 33.65
CA PHE A 47 26.23 14.98 33.54
C PHE A 47 26.74 15.25 32.11
N HIS A 48 27.77 16.08 31.99
CA HIS A 48 28.40 16.49 30.75
C HIS A 48 29.89 16.17 30.76
N CYS A 49 30.26 15.12 30.05
CA CYS A 49 31.64 14.65 29.98
C CYS A 49 32.45 15.39 28.94
N GLY A 50 33.73 15.61 29.25
CA GLY A 50 34.65 16.36 28.40
C GLY A 50 34.32 17.85 28.35
N LEU A 51 33.47 18.33 29.26
CA LEU A 51 33.09 19.73 29.37
C LEU A 51 33.47 20.29 30.75
N SER A 52 33.76 21.58 30.77
CA SER A 52 33.88 22.44 31.95
C SER A 52 33.02 23.69 31.75
N PHE A 53 32.78 24.46 32.80
CA PHE A 53 32.14 25.76 32.67
C PHE A 53 33.18 26.85 32.35
N LEU A 54 32.85 27.73 31.39
CA LEU A 54 33.53 28.99 31.18
C LEU A 54 33.06 29.96 32.25
N ASP A 55 34.00 30.50 33.01
CA ASP A 55 33.68 31.61 33.88
C ASP A 55 34.63 32.78 33.71
N TRP A 56 34.04 33.93 33.41
CA TRP A 56 34.73 35.19 33.11
C TRP A 56 34.65 36.18 34.29
N GLY A 57 33.96 35.81 35.38
CA GLY A 57 33.75 36.68 36.54
C GLY A 57 34.70 36.37 37.70
N SER A 58 35.33 37.41 38.27
CA SER A 58 36.30 37.36 39.37
C SER A 58 35.74 36.97 40.76
N GLY A 59 34.65 36.19 40.82
CA GLY A 59 33.92 35.87 42.05
C GLY A 59 34.02 34.42 42.52
N HIS A 60 34.68 33.53 41.76
CA HIS A 60 34.67 32.10 42.07
C HIS A 60 35.51 31.78 43.27
N ARG A 61 34.81 31.39 44.33
CA ARG A 61 35.36 30.56 45.38
C ARG A 61 35.60 29.17 44.78
N LEU A 62 36.71 29.02 44.04
CA LEU A 62 37.32 27.70 43.85
C LEU A 62 37.75 27.27 45.27
N HIS A 63 36.85 26.67 46.03
CA HIS A 63 37.24 25.87 47.18
C HIS A 63 37.55 24.50 46.59
N PRO A 64 38.83 24.17 46.35
CA PRO A 64 39.18 22.81 46.00
C PRO A 64 38.82 21.93 47.20
N GLN A 65 37.61 21.37 47.16
CA GLN A 65 37.23 20.28 48.02
C GLN A 65 37.85 19.03 47.39
N GLN A 66 38.56 18.27 48.21
CA GLN A 66 39.07 16.99 47.79
C GLN A 66 37.90 16.01 47.74
N THR A 67 37.54 15.57 46.54
CA THR A 67 36.47 14.58 46.34
C THR A 67 36.98 13.49 45.42
N ALA A 68 36.86 12.24 45.86
CA ALA A 68 37.29 11.07 45.12
C ALA A 68 36.42 10.80 43.88
N THR A 69 35.18 11.32 43.83
CA THR A 69 34.21 10.97 42.80
C THR A 69 33.35 12.14 42.32
N ALA A 70 32.78 12.02 41.12
CA ALA A 70 31.79 12.98 40.60
C ALA A 70 30.54 13.10 41.49
N GLY A 71 30.08 12.00 42.10
CA GLY A 71 28.91 12.00 42.98
C GLY A 71 29.15 12.78 44.28
N GLU A 72 30.33 12.65 44.88
CA GLU A 72 30.73 13.49 46.02
C GLU A 72 30.80 14.97 45.62
N CYS A 73 31.28 15.25 44.41
CA CYS A 73 31.33 16.59 43.86
C CYS A 73 29.94 17.21 43.69
N ALA A 74 28.99 16.45 43.15
CA ALA A 74 27.59 16.84 43.05
C ALA A 74 26.97 17.07 44.44
N ARG A 75 27.27 16.21 45.43
CA ARG A 75 26.79 16.39 46.82
C ARG A 75 27.27 17.71 47.42
N VAL A 76 28.52 18.10 47.18
CA VAL A 76 29.03 19.42 47.63
C VAL A 76 28.18 20.55 47.03
N CYS A 77 27.85 20.48 45.74
CA CYS A 77 26.93 21.42 45.09
C CYS A 77 25.49 21.35 45.65
N THR A 78 25.03 20.19 46.10
CA THR A 78 23.71 20.05 46.74
C THR A 78 23.65 20.80 48.07
N THR A 79 24.75 20.79 48.84
CA THR A 79 24.82 21.50 50.14
C THR A 79 24.96 23.03 50.02
N ASP A 80 25.25 23.54 48.83
CA ASP A 80 25.37 24.97 48.55
C ASP A 80 24.16 25.45 47.75
N ASP A 81 23.28 26.24 48.38
CA ASP A 81 22.08 26.79 47.75
C ASP A 81 22.39 27.74 46.59
N THR A 82 23.61 28.28 46.53
CA THR A 82 24.05 29.14 45.43
C THR A 82 24.62 28.35 44.26
N CYS A 83 24.93 27.07 44.43
CA CYS A 83 25.50 26.25 43.38
C CYS A 83 24.45 25.93 42.31
N THR A 84 24.76 26.27 41.07
CA THR A 84 23.96 25.96 39.88
C THR A 84 24.59 24.86 39.03
N GLY A 85 25.90 24.66 39.17
CA GLY A 85 26.63 23.57 38.55
C GLY A 85 27.99 23.35 39.19
N VAL A 86 28.59 22.20 38.94
CA VAL A 86 29.91 21.84 39.48
C VAL A 86 30.74 21.10 38.44
N VAL A 87 32.05 21.30 38.42
CA VAL A 87 32.99 20.55 37.58
C VAL A 87 33.85 19.67 38.45
N TRP A 88 33.86 18.37 38.16
CA TRP A 88 34.78 17.42 38.76
C TRP A 88 35.98 17.16 37.84
N VAL A 89 37.18 17.26 38.40
CA VAL A 89 38.45 17.00 37.69
C VAL A 89 39.14 15.80 38.34
N PRO A 90 38.92 14.58 37.82
CA PRO A 90 39.47 13.33 38.37
C PRO A 90 40.98 13.37 38.57
N SER A 91 41.73 13.92 37.60
CA SER A 91 43.20 13.97 37.65
C SER A 91 43.75 14.82 38.79
N ALA A 92 42.96 15.77 39.29
CA ALA A 92 43.34 16.65 40.39
C ALA A 92 42.63 16.29 41.70
N ASN A 93 41.68 15.35 41.68
CA ASN A 93 40.80 15.03 42.80
C ASN A 93 40.07 16.27 43.34
N GLN A 94 39.64 17.17 42.44
CA GLN A 94 39.12 18.49 42.77
C GLN A 94 37.73 18.74 42.20
N CYS A 95 36.97 19.54 42.93
CA CYS A 95 35.68 20.09 42.54
C CYS A 95 35.72 21.60 42.42
N PHE A 96 35.02 22.11 41.40
CA PHE A 96 34.85 23.53 41.16
C PHE A 96 33.36 23.85 41.09
N ILE A 97 32.87 24.53 42.12
CA ILE A 97 31.47 24.97 42.23
C ILE A 97 31.30 26.23 41.38
N ASN A 98 30.25 26.26 40.56
CA ASN A 98 29.84 27.43 39.81
C ASN A 98 28.47 27.91 40.32
N PRO A 99 28.36 29.16 40.81
CA PRO A 99 27.09 29.73 41.26
C PRO A 99 26.29 30.45 40.17
N SER A 100 26.80 30.54 38.94
CA SER A 100 26.19 31.27 37.84
C SER A 100 25.03 30.48 37.22
N HIS A 101 23.86 31.10 37.10
CA HIS A 101 22.73 30.51 36.36
C HIS A 101 23.00 30.42 34.84
N ASN A 102 23.98 31.17 34.33
CA ASN A 102 24.37 31.16 32.92
C ASN A 102 25.62 30.30 32.71
N LEU A 103 25.43 28.98 32.76
CA LEU A 103 26.50 28.02 32.57
C LEU A 103 26.88 27.93 31.08
N GLN A 104 27.86 28.73 30.66
CA GLN A 104 28.52 28.50 29.38
C GLN A 104 29.49 27.32 29.52
N THR A 105 29.47 26.38 28.59
CA THR A 105 30.39 25.24 28.61
C THR A 105 31.54 25.44 27.62
N ILE A 106 32.71 24.93 28.00
CA ILE A 106 33.85 24.71 27.11
C ILE A 106 34.25 23.26 27.12
N TYR A 107 34.83 22.84 26.01
CA TYR A 107 35.51 21.57 25.94
C TYR A 107 36.74 21.56 26.86
N ALA A 108 36.76 20.60 27.77
CA ALA A 108 37.86 20.34 28.69
C ALA A 108 37.98 18.81 28.86
N SER A 109 38.94 18.22 28.16
CA SER A 109 39.09 16.76 28.17
C SER A 109 39.41 16.25 29.58
N GLY A 110 38.77 15.15 29.96
CA GLY A 110 38.95 14.52 31.27
C GLY A 110 38.21 15.19 32.42
N THR A 111 37.30 16.15 32.16
CA THR A 111 36.46 16.76 33.21
C THR A 111 34.99 16.37 33.06
N VAL A 112 34.25 16.39 34.18
CA VAL A 112 32.81 16.14 34.19
C VAL A 112 32.11 17.38 34.74
N ALA A 113 31.45 18.13 33.87
CA ALA A 113 30.57 19.23 34.26
C ALA A 113 29.20 18.64 34.62
N MET A 114 28.63 19.07 35.75
CA MET A 114 27.33 18.63 36.24
C MET A 114 26.47 19.87 36.45
N THR A 115 25.34 19.95 35.78
CA THR A 115 24.38 21.04 35.97
C THR A 115 23.32 20.59 36.97
N LYS A 116 23.11 21.38 38.03
CA LYS A 116 22.05 21.15 39.01
C LYS A 116 20.73 21.40 38.30
N GLY A 117 19.90 20.37 38.18
CA GLY A 117 18.53 20.53 37.72
C GLY A 117 17.80 21.49 38.65
N ALA A 118 16.89 22.30 38.09
CA ALA A 118 15.90 22.95 38.95
C ALA A 118 15.21 21.85 39.78
N PRO A 119 14.87 22.09 41.05
CA PRO A 119 13.98 21.17 41.75
C PRO A 119 12.78 20.98 40.83
N GLU A 120 12.56 19.75 40.35
CA GLU A 120 11.41 19.47 39.51
C GLU A 120 10.20 19.97 40.29
N GLN A 121 9.57 21.05 39.80
CA GLN A 121 8.19 21.28 40.17
C GLN A 121 7.51 19.94 39.87
N PRO A 122 6.83 19.31 40.84
CA PRO A 122 6.11 18.08 40.58
C PRO A 122 5.31 18.34 39.30
N PRO A 123 5.53 17.54 38.24
CA PRO A 123 5.02 17.90 36.93
C PRO A 123 3.52 18.10 37.07
N ASP A 124 3.02 19.30 36.75
CA ASP A 124 1.59 19.59 36.56
C ASP A 124 1.05 18.88 35.30
N GLY A 125 1.63 17.72 34.96
CA GLY A 125 1.19 16.81 33.93
C GLY A 125 0.11 15.88 34.49
N PRO A 126 -0.75 15.34 33.61
CA PRO A 126 -1.73 14.33 34.01
C PRO A 126 -1.01 13.22 34.77
N THR A 127 -1.58 12.80 35.88
CA THR A 127 -0.99 11.74 36.69
C THR A 127 -0.79 10.50 35.79
N PRO A 128 0.21 9.64 36.06
CA PRO A 128 0.40 8.41 35.29
C PRO A 128 -0.87 7.54 35.17
N ILE A 129 -1.79 7.68 36.12
CA ILE A 129 -3.11 7.03 36.12
C ILE A 129 -4.01 7.59 35.02
N GLU A 130 -4.14 8.91 34.89
CA GLU A 130 -4.96 9.54 33.86
C GLU A 130 -4.45 9.23 32.44
N THR A 131 -3.13 9.13 32.28
CA THR A 131 -2.51 8.73 31.01
C THR A 131 -2.86 7.28 30.68
N CYS A 132 -2.73 6.37 31.64
CA CYS A 132 -3.08 4.96 31.47
C CYS A 132 -4.58 4.74 31.18
N GLU A 133 -5.46 5.51 31.83
CA GLU A 133 -6.90 5.44 31.57
C GLU A 133 -7.27 5.89 30.16
N LYS A 134 -6.61 6.94 29.67
CA LYS A 134 -6.77 7.40 28.29
C LYS A 134 -6.27 6.37 27.28
N GLU A 135 -5.07 5.84 27.47
CA GLU A 135 -4.52 4.79 26.60
C GLU A 135 -5.44 3.55 26.55
N ARG A 136 -6.03 3.18 27.69
CA ARG A 136 -7.02 2.08 27.74
C ARG A 136 -8.29 2.41 26.97
N GLN A 137 -8.78 3.64 27.01
CA GLN A 137 -9.95 4.07 26.23
C GLN A 137 -9.65 4.04 24.73
N ASP A 138 -8.51 4.59 24.32
CA ASP A 138 -8.07 4.62 22.92
C ASP A 138 -7.95 3.18 22.36
N LEU A 139 -7.36 2.26 23.13
CA LEU A 139 -7.28 0.84 22.76
C LEU A 139 -8.65 0.15 22.69
N GLN A 140 -9.59 0.52 23.56
CA GLN A 140 -10.94 -0.06 23.53
C GLN A 140 -11.70 0.40 22.29
N GLU A 141 -11.52 1.65 21.86
CA GLU A 141 -12.11 2.16 20.61
C GLU A 141 -11.53 1.44 19.39
N GLU A 142 -10.21 1.23 19.34
CA GLU A 142 -9.56 0.47 18.27
C GLU A 142 -10.06 -0.99 18.21
N TYR A 143 -10.21 -1.64 19.37
CA TYR A 143 -10.76 -2.99 19.46
C TYR A 143 -12.20 -3.08 18.91
N ASN A 144 -13.06 -2.14 19.29
CA ASN A 144 -14.45 -2.09 18.81
C ASN A 144 -14.51 -1.86 17.29
N ALA A 145 -13.62 -1.02 16.75
CA ALA A 145 -13.52 -0.80 15.30
C ALA A 145 -13.08 -2.07 14.55
N LEU A 146 -12.13 -2.83 15.12
CA LEU A 146 -11.66 -4.09 14.55
C LEU A 146 -12.77 -5.17 14.55
N GLU A 147 -13.58 -5.23 15.62
CA GLU A 147 -14.72 -6.16 15.71
C GLU A 147 -15.76 -5.88 14.62
N ILE A 148 -16.07 -4.61 14.36
CA ILE A 148 -16.97 -4.21 13.26
C ILE A 148 -16.37 -4.61 11.90
N ALA A 149 -15.08 -4.37 11.68
CA ALA A 149 -14.42 -4.74 10.43
C ALA A 149 -14.42 -6.26 10.18
N HIS A 150 -14.26 -7.05 11.24
CA HIS A 150 -14.34 -8.51 11.16
C HIS A 150 -15.74 -8.99 10.75
N GLN A 151 -16.80 -8.38 11.28
CA GLN A 151 -18.18 -8.73 10.92
C GLN A 151 -18.47 -8.43 9.43
N VAL A 152 -17.98 -7.30 8.91
CA VAL A 152 -18.09 -6.96 7.49
C VAL A 152 -17.40 -7.99 6.60
N LEU A 153 -16.24 -8.51 7.01
CA LEU A 153 -15.53 -9.55 6.27
C LEU A 153 -16.28 -10.89 6.25
N ILE A 154 -16.99 -11.24 7.33
CA ILE A 154 -17.83 -12.44 7.39
C ILE A 154 -18.97 -12.32 6.36
N GLU A 155 -19.69 -11.20 6.34
CA GLU A 155 -20.80 -10.96 5.39
C GLU A 155 -20.32 -10.94 3.93
N ALA A 156 -19.16 -10.32 3.68
CA ALA A 156 -18.53 -10.32 2.36
C ALA A 156 -18.16 -11.74 1.90
N LYS A 157 -17.66 -12.57 2.82
CA LYS A 157 -17.35 -13.98 2.53
C LYS A 157 -18.62 -14.76 2.16
N GLU A 158 -19.69 -14.61 2.92
CA GLU A 158 -20.97 -15.28 2.63
C GLU A 158 -21.54 -14.88 1.26
N THR A 159 -21.42 -13.60 0.90
CA THR A 159 -21.81 -13.10 -0.43
C THR A 159 -20.96 -13.71 -1.54
N CYS A 160 -19.65 -13.86 -1.31
CA CYS A 160 -18.73 -14.49 -2.24
C CYS A 160 -19.08 -15.98 -2.45
N ASP A 161 -19.33 -16.71 -1.36
CA ASP A 161 -19.72 -18.12 -1.40
C ASP A 161 -21.04 -18.33 -2.16
N ALA A 162 -22.03 -17.45 -1.96
CA ALA A 162 -23.29 -17.48 -2.70
C ALA A 162 -23.11 -17.21 -4.21
N THR A 163 -22.22 -16.27 -4.56
CA THR A 163 -21.86 -15.96 -5.95
C THR A 163 -21.18 -17.16 -6.61
N LEU A 164 -20.22 -17.78 -5.92
CA LEU A 164 -19.52 -18.98 -6.39
C LEU A 164 -20.48 -20.14 -6.66
N SER A 165 -21.45 -20.36 -5.75
CA SER A 165 -22.49 -21.37 -5.93
C SER A 165 -23.33 -21.12 -7.20
N THR A 166 -23.71 -19.87 -7.44
CA THR A 166 -24.43 -19.46 -8.66
C THR A 166 -23.62 -19.74 -9.92
N CYS A 167 -22.34 -19.37 -9.93
CA CYS A 167 -21.44 -19.63 -11.06
C CYS A 167 -21.29 -21.13 -11.34
N ASN A 168 -21.14 -21.96 -10.29
CA ASN A 168 -21.08 -23.42 -10.45
C ASN A 168 -22.37 -24.00 -11.04
N GLY A 169 -23.53 -23.45 -10.67
CA GLY A 169 -24.81 -23.78 -11.28
C GLY A 169 -24.86 -23.45 -12.77
N GLN A 170 -24.35 -22.28 -13.17
CA GLN A 170 -24.28 -21.87 -14.58
C GLN A 170 -23.34 -22.77 -15.39
N VAL A 171 -22.18 -23.14 -14.85
CA VAL A 171 -21.26 -24.09 -15.52
C VAL A 171 -21.95 -25.43 -15.78
N THR A 172 -22.64 -25.96 -14.76
CA THR A 172 -23.40 -27.22 -14.89
C THR A 172 -24.48 -27.12 -15.98
N GLN A 173 -25.17 -25.98 -16.08
CA GLN A 173 -26.14 -25.75 -17.13
C GLN A 173 -25.50 -25.71 -18.52
N CYS A 174 -24.37 -25.00 -18.67
CA CYS A 174 -23.63 -24.94 -19.93
C CYS A 174 -23.15 -26.33 -20.38
N ASP A 175 -22.70 -27.18 -19.46
CA ASP A 175 -22.33 -28.56 -19.77
C ASP A 175 -23.54 -29.38 -20.26
N GLY A 176 -24.72 -29.17 -19.68
CA GLY A 176 -25.97 -29.78 -20.14
C GLY A 176 -26.38 -29.33 -21.55
N ASP A 177 -26.25 -28.04 -21.84
CA ASP A 177 -26.53 -27.47 -23.16
C ASP A 177 -25.54 -27.99 -24.22
N LEU A 178 -24.25 -28.10 -23.87
CA LEU A 178 -23.20 -28.65 -24.72
C LEU A 178 -23.49 -30.12 -25.07
N ASN A 179 -23.88 -30.93 -24.08
CA ASN A 179 -24.27 -32.33 -24.31
C ASN A 179 -25.48 -32.45 -25.25
N THR A 180 -26.48 -31.58 -25.08
CA THR A 180 -27.65 -31.52 -25.97
C THR A 180 -27.26 -31.13 -27.40
N CYS A 181 -26.31 -30.19 -27.55
CA CYS A 181 -25.80 -29.78 -28.85
C CYS A 181 -25.06 -30.94 -29.55
N ASN A 182 -24.18 -31.64 -28.83
CA ASN A 182 -23.44 -32.80 -29.35
C ASN A 182 -24.37 -33.94 -29.78
N ALA A 183 -25.44 -34.20 -29.02
CA ALA A 183 -26.45 -35.19 -29.40
C ALA A 183 -27.15 -34.81 -30.72
N LYS A 184 -27.53 -33.54 -30.90
CA LYS A 184 -28.13 -33.05 -32.15
C LYS A 184 -27.16 -33.14 -33.33
N ALA A 185 -25.89 -32.79 -33.12
CA ALA A 185 -24.86 -32.93 -34.16
C ALA A 185 -24.73 -34.38 -34.63
N THR A 186 -24.71 -35.33 -33.69
CA THR A 186 -24.67 -36.77 -33.99
C THR A 186 -25.87 -37.23 -34.83
N THR A 187 -27.07 -36.75 -34.50
CA THR A 187 -28.28 -37.04 -35.30
C THR A 187 -28.15 -36.48 -36.73
N CYS A 188 -27.71 -35.22 -36.87
CA CYS A 188 -27.50 -34.61 -38.18
C CYS A 188 -26.49 -35.37 -39.04
N ASP A 189 -25.41 -35.88 -38.45
CA ASP A 189 -24.43 -36.72 -39.15
C ASP A 189 -25.05 -38.04 -39.65
N GLY A 190 -25.93 -38.65 -38.84
CA GLY A 190 -26.69 -39.85 -39.23
C GLY A 190 -27.66 -39.60 -40.38
N ASP A 191 -28.38 -38.48 -40.35
CA ASP A 191 -29.27 -38.05 -41.43
C ASP A 191 -28.51 -37.75 -42.72
N LEU A 192 -27.35 -37.09 -42.62
CA LEU A 192 -26.47 -36.81 -43.76
C LEU A 192 -25.98 -38.09 -44.43
N LYS A 193 -25.57 -39.09 -43.63
CA LYS A 193 -25.18 -40.41 -44.14
C LYS A 193 -26.32 -41.09 -44.88
N THR A 194 -27.52 -41.10 -44.30
CA THR A 194 -28.73 -41.66 -44.92
C THR A 194 -29.06 -40.98 -46.26
N CYS A 195 -28.89 -39.66 -46.33
CA CYS A 195 -29.07 -38.89 -47.55
C CYS A 195 -28.05 -39.27 -48.63
N ASN A 196 -26.78 -39.42 -48.26
CA ASN A 196 -25.71 -39.81 -49.19
C ASN A 196 -25.90 -41.25 -49.71
N ASP A 197 -26.32 -42.18 -48.87
CA ASP A 197 -26.58 -43.58 -49.27
C ASP A 197 -27.72 -43.67 -50.31
N LYS A 198 -28.74 -42.82 -50.19
CA LYS A 198 -29.83 -42.72 -51.20
C LYS A 198 -29.36 -42.13 -52.53
N LYS A 199 -28.25 -41.41 -52.54
CA LYS A 199 -27.72 -40.72 -53.72
C LYS A 199 -26.85 -41.61 -54.60
N ASP A 200 -26.48 -42.83 -54.19
CA ASP A 200 -25.69 -43.75 -55.01
C ASP A 200 -26.51 -44.22 -56.24
N PRO A 201 -26.19 -43.74 -57.45
CA PRO A 201 -26.98 -44.00 -58.66
C PRO A 201 -26.85 -45.45 -59.16
N ARG A 202 -26.02 -46.29 -58.53
CA ARG A 202 -25.82 -47.69 -58.96
C ARG A 202 -26.93 -48.65 -58.53
N ARG A 203 -27.90 -48.21 -57.71
CA ARG A 203 -28.95 -49.10 -57.17
C ARG A 203 -30.37 -48.85 -57.66
N TRP A 204 -30.62 -47.88 -58.53
CA TRP A 204 -31.97 -47.63 -59.06
C TRP A 204 -31.97 -47.45 -60.58
N GLY A 205 -32.61 -48.42 -61.26
CA GLY A 205 -33.08 -48.22 -62.63
C GLY A 205 -34.02 -47.02 -62.70
N ARG A 206 -33.98 -46.34 -63.86
CA ARG A 206 -34.84 -45.25 -64.35
C ARG A 206 -35.85 -44.65 -63.35
N PRO A 207 -35.67 -43.38 -62.93
CA PRO A 207 -36.56 -42.72 -61.99
C PRO A 207 -37.87 -42.25 -62.65
N THR A 208 -39.00 -42.59 -62.03
CA THR A 208 -40.17 -41.71 -62.03
C THR A 208 -39.92 -40.60 -61.01
N THR A 209 -40.14 -39.36 -61.46
CA THR A 209 -39.94 -38.12 -60.73
C THR A 209 -40.71 -38.10 -59.40
N SER A 210 -40.01 -38.33 -58.29
CA SER A 210 -40.48 -37.88 -56.98
C SER A 210 -39.53 -36.82 -56.43
N THR A 211 -40.09 -35.64 -56.26
CA THR A 211 -39.44 -34.41 -55.81
C THR A 211 -39.01 -34.55 -54.35
N CYS A 212 -37.70 -34.75 -54.12
CA CYS A 212 -37.10 -34.37 -52.86
C CYS A 212 -37.20 -32.85 -52.74
N HIS A 213 -38.20 -32.35 -52.02
CA HIS A 213 -38.23 -30.97 -51.55
C HIS A 213 -37.03 -30.79 -50.62
N SER A 214 -35.95 -30.24 -51.15
CA SER A 214 -34.92 -29.60 -50.36
C SER A 214 -35.57 -28.46 -49.60
N ALA A 215 -35.83 -28.67 -48.30
CA ALA A 215 -36.06 -27.60 -47.34
C ALA A 215 -34.75 -26.82 -47.11
N GLY A 216 -34.19 -26.27 -48.19
CA GLY A 216 -33.25 -25.17 -48.15
C GLY A 216 -34.04 -23.88 -47.98
N GLN A 217 -34.81 -23.77 -46.89
CA GLN A 217 -35.27 -22.47 -46.44
C GLN A 217 -34.05 -21.76 -45.87
N ASN A 218 -33.50 -20.87 -46.70
CA ASN A 218 -32.60 -19.81 -46.30
C ASN A 218 -33.39 -18.82 -45.43
N SER A 219 -33.83 -19.25 -44.26
CA SER A 219 -34.49 -18.40 -43.27
C SER A 219 -33.42 -17.60 -42.56
N SER A 220 -33.14 -16.42 -43.10
CA SER A 220 -32.50 -15.35 -42.33
C SER A 220 -33.42 -14.96 -41.17
N ILE A 221 -33.36 -15.70 -40.07
CA ILE A 221 -33.99 -15.32 -38.82
C ILE A 221 -33.22 -14.11 -38.29
N ARG A 222 -33.67 -12.91 -38.65
CA ARG A 222 -33.32 -11.70 -37.90
C ARG A 222 -34.07 -11.73 -36.57
N LYS A 223 -33.45 -12.27 -35.52
CA LYS A 223 -33.87 -11.94 -34.16
C LYS A 223 -33.44 -10.50 -33.87
N LYS A 224 -34.40 -9.64 -33.54
CA LYS A 224 -34.15 -8.29 -33.00
C LYS A 224 -33.30 -8.43 -31.73
N GLY A 225 -32.19 -7.71 -31.65
CA GLY A 225 -31.52 -7.42 -30.37
C GLY A 225 -30.29 -8.26 -29.98
N GLN A 226 -29.65 -9.02 -30.89
CA GLN A 226 -28.35 -9.65 -30.57
C GLN A 226 -27.17 -8.94 -31.24
N TRP A 227 -26.19 -8.54 -30.43
CA TRP A 227 -24.87 -8.11 -30.89
C TRP A 227 -24.11 -9.32 -31.44
N LYS A 228 -23.55 -9.18 -32.65
CA LYS A 228 -22.59 -10.15 -33.19
C LYS A 228 -21.20 -9.79 -32.70
N ILE A 229 -20.59 -10.64 -31.88
CA ILE A 229 -19.14 -10.64 -31.69
C ILE A 229 -18.57 -11.46 -32.85
N ALA A 230 -17.91 -10.78 -33.79
CA ALA A 230 -17.16 -11.43 -34.85
C ALA A 230 -15.77 -11.75 -34.32
N CYS A 231 -15.56 -12.99 -33.87
CA CYS A 231 -14.22 -13.51 -33.64
C CYS A 231 -13.63 -13.94 -35.00
N GLY A 232 -12.55 -13.29 -35.43
CA GLY A 232 -11.72 -13.75 -36.55
C GLY A 232 -11.87 -12.93 -37.83
N GLY A 233 -11.12 -11.83 -37.92
CA GLY A 233 -10.92 -11.08 -39.15
C GLY A 233 -10.66 -9.61 -38.85
N TRP A 234 -9.40 -9.18 -38.98
CA TRP A 234 -9.02 -7.77 -38.90
C TRP A 234 -9.77 -6.99 -40.00
N SER A 235 -10.85 -6.30 -39.63
CA SER A 235 -11.46 -5.28 -40.47
C SER A 235 -10.69 -3.98 -40.24
N GLN A 236 -9.82 -3.65 -41.19
CA GLN A 236 -9.18 -2.35 -41.23
C GLN A 236 -10.25 -1.31 -41.60
N TYR A 237 -10.71 -0.54 -40.61
CA TYR A 237 -11.47 0.68 -40.85
C TYR A 237 -10.51 1.72 -41.45
N VAL A 238 -10.38 1.74 -42.77
CA VAL A 238 -9.82 2.92 -43.46
C VAL A 238 -10.97 3.91 -43.64
N GLY A 239 -11.42 4.48 -42.52
CA GLY A 239 -12.28 5.64 -42.55
C GLY A 239 -11.43 6.84 -42.92
N ASN A 240 -11.65 7.41 -44.11
CA ASN A 240 -11.15 8.74 -44.46
C ASN A 240 -11.93 9.77 -43.63
N GLY A 241 -11.68 9.78 -42.33
CA GLY A 241 -12.36 10.62 -41.36
C GLY A 241 -11.69 11.97 -41.29
N ASN A 242 -12.43 13.03 -41.64
CA ASN A 242 -12.04 14.40 -41.29
C ASN A 242 -11.65 14.44 -39.80
N ALA A 243 -10.46 15.00 -39.51
CA ALA A 243 -9.82 15.06 -38.20
C ALA A 243 -10.58 15.83 -37.10
N ASN A 244 -11.84 16.20 -37.32
CA ASN A 244 -12.59 17.13 -36.49
C ASN A 244 -13.41 16.46 -35.37
N ASN A 245 -13.31 15.14 -35.20
CA ASN A 245 -14.07 14.39 -34.19
C ASN A 245 -13.22 13.80 -33.06
N PHE A 246 -11.94 14.15 -33.00
CA PHE A 246 -11.04 13.72 -31.93
C PHE A 246 -11.29 14.55 -30.66
N ILE A 247 -11.61 13.89 -29.54
CA ILE A 247 -11.81 14.58 -28.25
C ILE A 247 -10.48 14.72 -27.54
N THR A 248 -9.82 13.59 -27.25
CA THR A 248 -8.65 13.54 -26.38
C THR A 248 -7.98 12.16 -26.49
N THR A 249 -6.77 12.05 -25.93
CA THR A 249 -6.11 10.76 -25.73
C THR A 249 -5.71 10.56 -24.28
N HIS A 250 -5.97 9.37 -23.75
CA HIS A 250 -5.55 8.95 -22.41
C HIS A 250 -4.55 7.78 -22.50
N GLN A 251 -3.60 7.72 -21.57
CA GLN A 251 -2.83 6.50 -21.34
C GLN A 251 -3.70 5.57 -20.49
N VAL A 252 -3.78 4.30 -20.88
CA VAL A 252 -4.60 3.30 -20.19
C VAL A 252 -3.82 1.99 -20.10
N THR A 253 -4.06 1.16 -19.09
CA THR A 253 -3.40 -0.15 -18.98
C THR A 253 -4.10 -1.21 -19.81
N ASP A 254 -5.42 -1.09 -19.98
CA ASP A 254 -6.27 -2.06 -20.67
C ASP A 254 -7.48 -1.39 -21.36
N ILE A 255 -8.30 -2.23 -21.99
CA ILE A 255 -9.48 -1.77 -22.75
C ILE A 255 -10.64 -1.38 -21.84
N ASP A 256 -10.77 -1.98 -20.65
CA ASP A 256 -11.86 -1.72 -19.73
C ASP A 256 -11.73 -0.32 -19.12
N GLU A 257 -10.49 0.08 -18.78
CA GLU A 257 -10.17 1.45 -18.38
C GLU A 257 -10.50 2.46 -19.49
N CYS A 258 -10.21 2.14 -20.76
CA CYS A 258 -10.55 3.00 -21.90
C CYS A 258 -12.06 3.17 -22.10
N MET A 259 -12.83 2.09 -21.92
CA MET A 259 -14.29 2.13 -21.99
C MET A 259 -14.89 2.97 -20.85
N LYS A 260 -14.37 2.82 -19.63
CA LYS A 260 -14.78 3.62 -18.47
C LYS A 260 -14.57 5.12 -18.69
N ILE A 261 -13.41 5.51 -19.24
CA ILE A 261 -13.13 6.92 -19.56
C ILE A 261 -14.12 7.45 -20.61
N CYS A 262 -14.55 6.63 -21.58
CA CYS A 262 -15.56 7.04 -22.56
C CYS A 262 -16.94 7.26 -21.90
N ASP A 263 -17.37 6.38 -21.01
CA ASP A 263 -18.65 6.52 -20.29
C ASP A 263 -18.69 7.80 -19.42
N GLU A 264 -17.55 8.17 -18.83
CA GLU A 264 -17.40 9.40 -18.03
C GLU A 264 -17.23 10.67 -18.89
N THR A 265 -16.85 10.53 -20.17
CA THR A 265 -16.60 11.66 -21.07
C THR A 265 -17.87 12.05 -21.82
N SER A 266 -18.50 13.17 -21.43
CA SER A 266 -19.70 13.69 -22.07
C SER A 266 -19.57 13.84 -23.60
N GLY A 267 -20.39 13.07 -24.33
CA GLY A 267 -20.41 13.06 -25.80
C GLY A 267 -19.46 12.06 -26.46
N CYS A 268 -18.77 11.23 -25.69
CA CYS A 268 -18.09 10.05 -26.22
C CYS A 268 -19.12 9.02 -26.69
N ILE A 269 -18.93 8.49 -27.89
CA ILE A 269 -19.82 7.45 -28.47
C ILE A 269 -19.05 6.18 -28.77
N ASN A 270 -17.74 6.30 -29.01
CA ASN A 270 -16.86 5.17 -29.23
C ASN A 270 -15.48 5.48 -28.64
N ALA A 271 -14.92 4.46 -28.00
CA ALA A 271 -13.51 4.39 -27.63
C ALA A 271 -12.81 3.42 -28.58
N LEU A 272 -11.65 3.82 -29.11
CA LEU A 272 -10.78 2.92 -29.85
C LEU A 272 -9.42 2.88 -29.15
N THR A 273 -8.91 1.67 -28.93
CA THR A 273 -7.53 1.46 -28.54
C THR A 273 -6.69 1.34 -29.81
N ALA A 274 -5.80 2.31 -30.02
CA ALA A 274 -4.87 2.27 -31.16
C ALA A 274 -3.52 1.71 -30.68
N ASN A 275 -3.07 0.63 -31.33
CA ASN A 275 -1.79 -0.07 -31.12
C ASN A 275 -1.59 -0.64 -29.70
N PHE A 276 -1.78 -1.96 -29.59
CA PHE A 276 -1.38 -2.70 -28.40
C PHE A 276 0.15 -2.89 -28.40
N ILE A 277 0.85 -1.98 -27.74
CA ILE A 277 2.26 -2.15 -27.35
C ILE A 277 2.28 -2.07 -25.82
N PRO A 278 2.64 -3.14 -25.10
CA PRO A 278 2.69 -3.12 -23.64
C PRO A 278 3.47 -1.90 -23.12
N GLY A 279 2.81 -1.05 -22.31
CA GLY A 279 3.38 0.16 -21.73
C GLY A 279 3.27 1.46 -22.57
N LYS A 280 2.56 1.46 -23.71
CA LYS A 280 2.31 2.67 -24.53
C LYS A 280 0.86 2.80 -25.01
N ASN A 281 -0.06 2.15 -24.31
CA ASN A 281 -1.45 2.04 -24.71
C ASN A 281 -2.14 3.41 -24.64
N ARG A 282 -2.69 3.84 -25.77
CA ARG A 282 -3.40 5.11 -25.91
C ARG A 282 -4.86 4.87 -26.26
N CYS A 283 -5.75 5.35 -25.39
CA CYS A 283 -7.19 5.37 -25.59
C CYS A 283 -7.58 6.65 -26.35
N GLN A 284 -8.06 6.53 -27.58
CA GLN A 284 -8.53 7.67 -28.37
C GLN A 284 -10.06 7.74 -28.35
N LEU A 285 -10.58 8.88 -27.89
CA LEU A 285 -12.02 9.11 -27.78
C LEU A 285 -12.53 9.95 -28.94
N TYR A 286 -13.67 9.56 -29.51
CA TYR A 286 -14.28 10.25 -30.64
C TYR A 286 -15.67 10.80 -30.30
N LYS A 287 -15.89 12.07 -30.64
CA LYS A 287 -17.20 12.74 -30.51
C LYS A 287 -18.03 12.50 -31.76
N ARG A 288 -19.35 12.51 -31.59
CA ARG A 288 -20.27 12.62 -32.73
C ARG A 288 -19.96 13.90 -33.51
N GLY A 289 -19.36 13.76 -34.68
CA GLY A 289 -19.49 14.81 -35.69
C GLY A 289 -20.97 14.90 -36.08
N THR A 290 -21.50 16.11 -36.20
CA THR A 290 -22.78 16.34 -36.86
C THR A 290 -22.68 15.85 -38.30
N LYS A 291 -22.98 14.58 -38.57
CA LYS A 291 -22.90 14.04 -39.92
C LYS A 291 -24.27 13.86 -40.56
N ASN A 292 -24.32 14.43 -41.75
CA ASN A 292 -25.27 14.31 -42.84
C ASN A 292 -25.86 12.88 -42.93
N PRO A 293 -27.20 12.71 -43.01
CA PRO A 293 -27.90 11.41 -42.99
C PRO A 293 -27.62 10.45 -44.17
N ASN A 294 -26.58 10.70 -44.96
CA ASN A 294 -26.26 9.96 -46.18
C ASN A 294 -25.01 9.05 -46.11
N ASP A 295 -24.34 8.96 -44.96
CA ASP A 295 -23.16 8.09 -44.82
C ASP A 295 -23.56 6.60 -44.85
N LYS A 296 -23.02 5.87 -45.84
CA LYS A 296 -23.31 4.45 -46.09
C LYS A 296 -22.42 3.54 -45.25
N PHE A 297 -23.03 2.50 -44.66
CA PHE A 297 -22.31 1.33 -44.18
C PHE A 297 -22.29 0.27 -45.28
N CYS A 298 -21.11 -0.27 -45.59
CA CYS A 298 -20.94 -1.35 -46.55
C CYS A 298 -20.15 -2.49 -45.89
N HIS A 299 -20.69 -3.70 -45.94
CA HIS A 299 -20.02 -4.91 -45.51
C HIS A 299 -20.21 -5.96 -46.61
N GLY A 300 -19.10 -6.51 -47.14
CA GLY A 300 -19.15 -7.58 -48.15
C GLY A 300 -19.81 -7.21 -49.48
N GLY A 301 -19.67 -5.96 -49.94
CA GLY A 301 -20.11 -5.56 -51.29
C GLY A 301 -21.59 -5.23 -51.46
N ARG A 302 -22.37 -5.07 -50.37
CA ARG A 302 -23.71 -4.46 -50.44
C ARG A 302 -23.84 -3.33 -49.43
N CYS A 303 -24.43 -2.21 -49.87
CA CYS A 303 -24.67 -1.04 -49.05
C CYS A 303 -26.19 -0.86 -48.90
N GLY A 304 -26.65 -0.57 -47.67
CA GLY A 304 -28.06 -0.33 -47.37
C GLY A 304 -28.23 0.88 -46.43
N TYR A 305 -29.40 1.51 -46.50
CA TYR A 305 -29.77 2.64 -45.64
C TYR A 305 -30.45 2.14 -44.36
N VAL A 306 -30.07 2.70 -43.22
CA VAL A 306 -30.78 2.47 -41.95
C VAL A 306 -31.61 3.71 -41.63
N LYS A 307 -32.93 3.56 -41.57
CA LYS A 307 -33.85 4.61 -41.14
C LYS A 307 -34.05 4.45 -39.62
N HIS A 308 -33.52 5.37 -38.82
CA HIS A 308 -33.73 5.38 -37.37
C HIS A 308 -34.96 6.20 -37.00
N HIS A 309 -35.83 5.65 -36.15
CA HIS A 309 -36.92 6.37 -35.49
C HIS A 309 -36.39 7.00 -34.19
N ASN A 310 -36.74 8.27 -33.96
CA ASN A 310 -36.46 9.01 -32.74
C ASN A 310 -37.19 8.39 -31.55
N PHE A 311 -36.48 8.19 -30.44
CA PHE A 311 -37.08 8.05 -29.11
C PHE A 311 -36.80 9.34 -28.34
N ASP A 312 -37.86 10.10 -28.08
CA ASP A 312 -37.88 11.18 -27.08
C ASP A 312 -37.84 10.57 -25.68
N MET A 313 -36.90 11.02 -24.84
CA MET A 313 -36.97 10.84 -23.40
C MET A 313 -37.28 12.19 -22.76
N ALA A 314 -38.55 12.43 -22.49
CA ALA A 314 -39.01 13.46 -21.56
C ALA A 314 -39.66 12.75 -20.36
N SER A 315 -39.03 12.77 -19.20
CA SER A 315 -39.68 12.44 -17.93
C SER A 315 -38.88 12.97 -16.73
N LYS A 316 -39.37 14.12 -16.23
CA LYS A 316 -39.64 14.48 -14.82
C LYS A 316 -38.61 14.13 -13.74
N ALA A 317 -38.05 15.18 -13.14
CA ALA A 317 -37.55 15.19 -11.77
C ALA A 317 -38.06 16.44 -11.03
N ASN A 318 -38.39 16.23 -9.75
CA ASN A 318 -38.54 17.18 -8.63
C ASN A 318 -39.96 17.60 -8.23
N ASP A 319 -40.48 16.87 -7.23
CA ASP A 319 -41.28 17.40 -6.13
C ASP A 319 -40.76 16.81 -4.80
N HIS A 320 -40.66 17.70 -3.79
CA HIS A 320 -40.44 17.51 -2.33
C HIS A 320 -39.02 17.57 -1.70
N MET A 321 -38.78 18.72 -1.05
CA MET A 321 -38.30 18.98 0.36
C MET A 321 -37.03 18.26 0.82
N TRP A 322 -35.93 18.91 1.25
CA TRP A 322 -35.73 20.16 2.00
C TRP A 322 -34.58 20.99 1.44
#